data_AF-A0A0Q0RQQ6-F1
#
_entry.id   AF-A0A0Q0RQQ6-F1
#
_cell.length_a   1.000
_cell.length_b   1.000
_cell.length_c   1.000
_cell.angle_alpha   90.00
_cell.angle_beta   90.00
_cell.angle_gamma   90.00
#
_symmetry.space_group_name_H-M   'P 1'
#
loop_
_entity.id
_entity.type
_entity.pdbx_description
1 polymer ?
#
loop_
_entity_poly.entity_id
_entity_poly.type
_entity_poly.pdbx_seq_one_letter_code
_entity_poly.pdbx_strand_id
1 'polypeptide(L)'
;MISDDTLREGMQAPGIAFTVNEKIKLATMISDAGIKKALVSYPSAHESEKYVTQEIVKRGIFKDVYGLGRTLKSDIDEIYSTGANISLHLPFIIKDINTILENIRYASRLCRKLEVALVDIDQYTINDLIKISRLIHDSGADIIQIPDTKGITEPNKYGTIIKRIKNEVKTSLEIHCHNDYGYSIANAIEGLKNGADYVDASVFGLGERNGITDIAVISNYLNNLGKTSINMEKMKTLYSFMHDLITEKAGQQFFYDNIPVFGKNINYNTAGTHASYGNIFTGTDYSVNVYTGKAMIRNILAINNLNLSDENLNLLIKKIKDLSSDTGMVLSAEEIIKLAGDLN
;
A
#
# COMPACT_ATOMS: atom_id res chain seq x y z
N MET A 1 -6.52 -8.47 -14.25
CA MET A 1 -6.12 -7.10 -14.66
C MET A 1 -5.10 -6.58 -13.66
N ILE A 2 -4.26 -5.62 -14.02
CA ILE A 2 -3.24 -5.06 -13.11
C ILE A 2 -3.78 -3.77 -12.49
N SER A 3 -3.55 -3.63 -11.19
CA SER A 3 -3.77 -2.44 -10.37
C SER A 3 -2.40 -1.89 -9.98
N ASP A 4 -2.14 -0.62 -10.32
CA ASP A 4 -0.91 0.03 -9.85
C ASP A 4 -1.03 0.44 -8.39
N ASP A 5 0.02 0.15 -7.62
CA ASP A 5 0.15 0.52 -6.22
C ASP A 5 1.48 1.26 -5.96
N THR A 6 2.10 1.83 -7.00
CA THR A 6 3.40 2.51 -6.88
C THR A 6 3.31 3.76 -6.01
N LEU A 7 2.22 4.51 -6.09
CA LEU A 7 2.07 5.78 -5.38
C LEU A 7 1.60 5.63 -3.93
N ARG A 8 1.03 4.46 -3.59
CA ARG A 8 0.62 4.11 -2.24
C ARG A 8 1.59 3.10 -1.64
N GLU A 9 1.60 1.84 -2.05
CA GLU A 9 2.52 0.85 -1.49
C GLU A 9 3.97 1.22 -1.77
N GLY A 10 4.33 1.67 -2.98
CA GLY A 10 5.70 2.04 -3.31
C GLY A 10 6.28 3.18 -2.46
N MET A 11 5.44 4.06 -1.93
CA MET A 11 5.81 5.10 -0.95
C MET A 11 6.16 4.54 0.44
N GLN A 12 5.94 3.25 0.68
CA GLN A 12 6.34 2.55 1.90
C GLN A 12 7.73 1.92 1.77
N ALA A 13 8.35 1.97 0.58
CA ALA A 13 9.71 1.51 0.38
C ALA A 13 10.71 2.29 1.26
N PRO A 14 11.56 1.61 2.04
CA PRO A 14 12.51 2.27 2.92
C PRO A 14 13.45 3.21 2.14
N GLY A 15 13.57 4.46 2.59
CA GLY A 15 14.41 5.46 1.92
C GLY A 15 13.73 6.24 0.80
N ILE A 16 12.48 5.91 0.45
CA ILE A 16 11.78 6.53 -0.66
C ILE A 16 10.62 7.40 -0.16
N ALA A 17 10.57 8.63 -0.68
CA ALA A 17 9.41 9.49 -0.64
C ALA A 17 9.27 10.24 -1.98
N PHE A 18 8.04 10.52 -2.38
CA PHE A 18 7.73 11.23 -3.62
C PHE A 18 7.06 12.57 -3.29
N THR A 19 7.51 13.62 -3.95
CA THR A 19 6.81 14.90 -3.99
C THR A 19 5.50 14.75 -4.76
N VAL A 20 4.59 15.71 -4.59
CA VAL A 20 3.32 15.78 -5.35
C VAL A 20 3.56 15.71 -6.86
N ASN A 21 4.56 16.45 -7.37
CA ASN A 21 4.87 16.50 -8.79
C ASN A 21 5.40 15.17 -9.32
N GLU A 22 6.28 14.51 -8.55
CA GLU A 22 6.79 13.18 -8.88
C GLU A 22 5.65 12.15 -8.92
N LYS A 23 4.73 12.18 -7.93
CA LYS A 23 3.56 11.28 -7.92
C LYS A 23 2.68 11.44 -9.16
N ILE A 24 2.34 12.67 -9.53
CA ILE A 24 1.51 12.94 -10.71
C ILE A 24 2.25 12.53 -12.00
N LYS A 25 3.56 12.75 -12.08
CA LYS A 25 4.39 12.34 -13.22
C LYS A 25 4.43 10.81 -13.36
N LEU A 26 4.69 10.11 -12.26
CA LEU A 26 4.67 8.64 -12.20
C LEU A 26 3.30 8.08 -12.58
N ALA A 27 2.20 8.60 -12.00
CA ALA A 27 0.83 8.21 -12.37
C ALA A 27 0.60 8.32 -13.89
N THR A 28 1.02 9.44 -14.47
CA THR A 28 0.87 9.68 -15.92
C THR A 28 1.65 8.64 -16.72
N MET A 29 2.91 8.38 -16.38
CA MET A 29 3.76 7.40 -17.07
C MET A 29 3.23 5.96 -16.94
N ILE A 30 2.69 5.60 -15.78
CA ILE A 30 2.08 4.29 -15.53
C ILE A 30 0.80 4.12 -16.37
N SER A 31 -0.07 5.12 -16.39
CA SER A 31 -1.27 5.13 -17.25
C SER A 31 -0.90 5.08 -18.73
N ASP A 32 0.13 5.82 -19.13
CA ASP A 32 0.65 5.84 -20.50
C ASP A 32 1.07 4.45 -20.99
N ALA A 33 1.61 3.61 -20.11
CA ALA A 33 1.95 2.22 -20.39
C ALA A 33 0.71 1.31 -20.57
N GLY A 34 -0.48 1.79 -20.24
CA GLY A 34 -1.76 1.10 -20.44
C GLY A 34 -2.39 0.54 -19.17
N ILE A 35 -1.85 0.85 -17.99
CA ILE A 35 -2.48 0.50 -16.71
C ILE A 35 -3.72 1.38 -16.50
N LYS A 36 -4.83 0.76 -16.05
CA LYS A 36 -6.15 1.43 -15.99
C LYS A 36 -6.70 1.60 -14.57
N LYS A 37 -6.23 0.79 -13.62
CA LYS A 37 -6.62 0.82 -12.21
C LYS A 37 -5.40 1.22 -11.39
N ALA A 38 -5.58 2.11 -10.41
CA ALA A 38 -4.52 2.47 -9.49
C ALA A 38 -5.07 2.82 -8.10
N LEU A 39 -4.35 2.39 -7.06
CA LEU A 39 -4.49 2.84 -5.69
C LEU A 39 -3.42 3.92 -5.45
N VAL A 40 -3.82 5.19 -5.36
CA VAL A 40 -2.87 6.29 -5.63
C VAL A 40 -2.31 6.98 -4.40
N SER A 41 -2.95 6.85 -3.23
CA SER A 41 -2.49 7.43 -1.98
C SER A 41 -3.33 6.99 -0.78
N TYR A 42 -2.97 7.50 0.39
CA TYR A 42 -3.78 7.48 1.60
C TYR A 42 -4.27 8.92 1.92
N PRO A 43 -5.47 9.34 1.49
CA PRO A 43 -5.93 10.74 1.64
C PRO A 43 -5.90 11.27 3.08
N SER A 44 -6.26 10.46 4.08
CA SER A 44 -6.22 10.85 5.49
C SER A 44 -4.80 10.99 6.07
N ALA A 45 -3.76 10.54 5.36
CA ALA A 45 -2.40 10.57 5.89
C ALA A 45 -1.84 12.00 5.92
N HIS A 46 -2.12 12.80 4.89
CA HIS A 46 -1.63 14.17 4.77
C HIS A 46 -2.41 14.94 3.68
N GLU A 47 -2.44 16.27 3.76
CA GLU A 47 -3.12 17.10 2.75
C GLU A 47 -2.53 16.93 1.34
N SER A 48 -1.22 16.65 1.24
CA SER A 48 -0.57 16.31 -0.02
C SER A 48 -1.15 15.05 -0.66
N GLU A 49 -1.50 14.05 0.15
CA GLU A 49 -2.06 12.78 -0.34
C GLU A 49 -3.47 12.97 -0.86
N LYS A 50 -4.28 13.77 -0.15
CA LYS A 50 -5.62 14.18 -0.61
C LYS A 50 -5.54 14.95 -1.92
N TYR A 51 -4.63 15.92 -2.00
CA TYR A 51 -4.43 16.74 -3.19
C TYR A 51 -4.00 15.90 -4.40
N VAL A 52 -3.04 14.98 -4.22
CA VAL A 52 -2.60 14.06 -5.27
C VAL A 52 -3.77 13.22 -5.79
N THR A 53 -4.60 12.66 -4.90
CA THR A 53 -5.79 11.91 -5.33
C THR A 53 -6.73 12.76 -6.17
N GLN A 54 -7.05 13.97 -5.69
CA GLN A 54 -7.95 14.90 -6.37
C GLN A 54 -7.43 15.27 -7.76
N GLU A 55 -6.14 15.57 -7.88
CA GLU A 55 -5.54 15.93 -9.17
C GLU A 55 -5.51 14.74 -10.14
N ILE A 56 -5.23 13.52 -9.67
CA ILE A 56 -5.27 12.32 -10.51
C ILE A 56 -6.69 12.04 -11.01
N VAL A 57 -7.70 12.14 -10.15
CA VAL A 57 -9.12 11.98 -10.50
C VAL A 57 -9.54 13.04 -11.51
N LYS A 58 -9.27 14.32 -11.20
CA LYS A 58 -9.65 15.48 -12.04
C LYS A 58 -9.04 15.41 -13.44
N ARG A 59 -7.79 14.96 -13.55
CA ARG A 59 -7.10 14.79 -14.84
C ARG A 59 -7.51 13.52 -15.57
N GLY A 60 -8.26 12.62 -14.93
CA GLY A 60 -8.67 11.35 -15.50
C GLY A 60 -7.49 10.46 -15.88
N ILE A 61 -6.40 10.48 -15.09
CA ILE A 61 -5.18 9.75 -15.43
C ILE A 61 -5.44 8.24 -15.50
N PHE A 62 -6.22 7.68 -14.57
CA PHE A 62 -6.65 6.28 -14.61
C PHE A 62 -8.17 6.17 -14.79
N LYS A 63 -8.63 5.04 -15.32
CA LYS A 63 -10.06 4.73 -15.44
C LYS A 63 -10.70 4.48 -14.08
N ASP A 64 -10.00 3.76 -13.21
CA ASP A 64 -10.44 3.43 -11.86
C ASP A 64 -9.36 3.88 -10.85
N VAL A 65 -9.58 5.03 -10.21
CA VAL A 65 -8.69 5.59 -9.17
C VAL A 65 -9.27 5.26 -7.80
N TYR A 66 -8.46 4.73 -6.90
CA TYR A 66 -8.82 4.44 -5.51
C TYR A 66 -7.96 5.25 -4.54
N GLY A 67 -8.57 5.69 -3.43
CA GLY A 67 -7.86 6.17 -2.25
C GLY A 67 -7.98 5.15 -1.12
N LEU A 68 -6.87 4.90 -0.41
CA LEU A 68 -6.83 3.96 0.71
C LEU A 68 -7.26 4.63 2.02
N GLY A 69 -7.97 3.89 2.87
CA GLY A 69 -8.23 4.28 4.25
C GLY A 69 -8.51 3.11 5.18
N ARG A 70 -8.56 3.38 6.49
CA ARG A 70 -9.11 2.42 7.45
C ARG A 70 -10.62 2.30 7.24
N THR A 71 -11.22 1.21 7.72
CA THR A 71 -12.67 1.08 7.89
C THR A 71 -13.25 1.98 8.99
N LEU A 72 -12.97 3.29 8.91
CA LEU A 72 -13.45 4.34 9.79
C LEU A 72 -14.22 5.37 8.96
N LYS A 73 -15.34 5.87 9.51
CA LYS A 73 -16.17 6.88 8.84
C LYS A 73 -15.37 8.12 8.42
N SER A 74 -14.44 8.58 9.25
CA SER A 74 -13.60 9.74 8.94
C SER A 74 -12.72 9.53 7.71
N ASP A 75 -12.14 8.34 7.55
CA ASP A 75 -11.29 8.04 6.40
C ASP A 75 -12.14 7.85 5.14
N ILE A 76 -13.31 7.24 5.27
CA ILE A 76 -14.30 7.10 4.20
C ILE A 76 -14.73 8.48 3.66
N ASP A 77 -15.09 9.41 4.55
CA ASP A 77 -15.50 10.76 4.19
C ASP A 77 -14.35 11.53 3.50
N GLU A 78 -13.13 11.35 3.99
CA GLU A 78 -11.93 11.98 3.43
C GLU A 78 -11.66 11.49 2.01
N ILE A 79 -11.68 10.17 1.77
CA ILE A 79 -11.51 9.59 0.43
C ILE A 79 -12.64 10.05 -0.49
N TYR A 80 -13.89 10.00 -0.03
CA TYR A 80 -15.03 10.43 -0.83
C TYR A 80 -14.90 11.88 -1.31
N SER A 81 -14.38 12.78 -0.46
CA SER A 81 -14.14 14.18 -0.81
C SER A 81 -13.12 14.39 -1.93
N THR A 82 -12.34 13.37 -2.29
CA THR A 82 -11.40 13.41 -3.42
C THR A 82 -12.04 13.11 -4.77
N GLY A 83 -13.23 12.50 -4.78
CA GLY A 83 -13.89 11.96 -5.98
C GLY A 83 -13.35 10.61 -6.45
N ALA A 84 -12.39 10.00 -5.74
CA ALA A 84 -11.93 8.65 -6.02
C ALA A 84 -12.95 7.57 -5.59
N ASN A 85 -12.76 6.35 -6.11
CA ASN A 85 -13.36 5.17 -5.51
C ASN A 85 -12.71 4.90 -4.13
N ILE A 86 -13.37 4.10 -3.31
CA ILE A 86 -12.93 3.84 -1.94
C ILE A 86 -12.28 2.47 -1.87
N SER A 87 -11.04 2.40 -1.34
CA SER A 87 -10.40 1.17 -0.90
C SER A 87 -10.20 1.22 0.62
N LEU A 88 -10.72 0.23 1.34
CA LEU A 88 -10.63 0.15 2.79
C LEU A 88 -9.81 -1.07 3.20
N HIS A 89 -9.01 -0.95 4.25
CA HIS A 89 -8.42 -2.13 4.89
C HIS A 89 -9.09 -2.42 6.24
N LEU A 90 -9.31 -3.70 6.52
CA LEU A 90 -9.70 -4.14 7.85
C LEU A 90 -8.57 -3.88 8.86
N PRO A 91 -8.88 -3.70 10.15
CA PRO A 91 -7.85 -3.68 11.18
C PRO A 91 -7.22 -5.07 11.31
N PHE A 92 -5.92 -5.11 11.63
CA PHE A 92 -5.20 -6.36 11.92
C PHE A 92 -5.85 -7.19 13.04
N ILE A 93 -6.51 -6.51 13.99
CA ILE A 93 -7.27 -7.13 15.06
C ILE A 93 -8.70 -6.64 15.00
N ILE A 94 -9.62 -7.53 14.62
CA ILE A 94 -11.05 -7.28 14.57
C ILE A 94 -11.62 -7.39 16.00
N LYS A 95 -11.84 -6.24 16.65
CA LYS A 95 -12.48 -6.16 17.97
C LYS A 95 -14.01 -6.12 17.89
N ASP A 96 -14.54 -5.42 16.88
CA ASP A 96 -15.96 -5.29 16.64
C ASP A 96 -16.25 -5.36 15.14
N ILE A 97 -16.71 -6.53 14.69
CA ILE A 97 -17.05 -6.76 13.29
C ILE A 97 -18.31 -5.97 12.88
N ASN A 98 -19.25 -5.71 13.78
CA ASN A 98 -20.50 -5.05 13.40
C ASN A 98 -20.26 -3.61 12.97
N THR A 99 -19.48 -2.86 13.76
CA THR A 99 -19.05 -1.50 13.40
C THR A 99 -18.30 -1.47 12.06
N ILE A 100 -17.43 -2.45 11.81
CA ILE A 100 -16.72 -2.59 10.53
C ILE A 100 -17.70 -2.77 9.37
N LEU A 101 -18.67 -3.69 9.49
CA LEU A 101 -19.65 -3.96 8.44
C LEU A 101 -20.61 -2.78 8.22
N GLU A 102 -20.93 -2.02 9.27
CA GLU A 102 -21.69 -0.77 9.14
C GLU A 102 -20.91 0.28 8.35
N ASN A 103 -19.61 0.45 8.62
CA ASN A 103 -18.75 1.37 7.86
C ASN A 103 -18.56 0.94 6.40
N ILE A 104 -18.46 -0.37 6.11
CA ILE A 104 -18.45 -0.89 4.73
C ILE A 104 -19.77 -0.56 4.03
N ARG A 105 -20.91 -0.78 4.70
CA ARG A 105 -22.24 -0.42 4.17
C ARG A 105 -22.43 1.09 3.97
N TYR A 106 -21.77 1.90 4.78
CA TYR A 106 -21.75 3.35 4.60
C TYR A 106 -20.94 3.71 3.34
N ALA A 107 -19.72 3.18 3.19
CA ALA A 107 -18.86 3.44 2.04
C ALA A 107 -19.50 2.99 0.71
N SER A 108 -20.18 1.84 0.68
CA SER A 108 -20.82 1.31 -0.54
C SER A 108 -21.96 2.17 -1.06
N ARG A 109 -22.53 3.06 -0.22
CA ARG A 109 -23.56 4.02 -0.65
C ARG A 109 -22.98 5.33 -1.19
N LEU A 110 -21.69 5.60 -0.96
CA LEU A 110 -21.04 6.86 -1.35
C LEU A 110 -20.27 6.75 -2.67
N CYS A 111 -19.58 5.62 -2.89
CA CYS A 111 -18.70 5.46 -4.03
C CYS A 111 -19.31 4.60 -5.13
N ARG A 112 -18.73 4.70 -6.35
CA ARG A 112 -19.14 3.86 -7.48
C ARG A 112 -18.61 2.44 -7.38
N LYS A 113 -17.42 2.27 -6.80
CA LYS A 113 -16.78 0.98 -6.54
C LYS A 113 -16.16 0.99 -5.16
N LEU A 114 -16.41 -0.06 -4.40
CA LEU A 114 -15.82 -0.30 -3.09
C LEU A 114 -14.90 -1.51 -3.11
N GLU A 115 -13.65 -1.29 -2.72
CA GLU A 115 -12.65 -2.33 -2.48
C GLU A 115 -12.43 -2.48 -0.96
N VAL A 116 -12.36 -3.72 -0.47
CA VAL A 116 -12.11 -4.01 0.95
C VAL A 116 -11.04 -5.09 1.11
N ALA A 117 -9.98 -4.77 1.85
CA ALA A 117 -8.85 -5.64 2.12
C ALA A 117 -8.99 -6.41 3.43
N LEU A 118 -8.85 -7.74 3.33
CA LEU A 118 -8.73 -8.66 4.46
C LEU A 118 -7.25 -8.89 4.76
N VAL A 119 -6.63 -7.99 5.53
CA VAL A 119 -5.20 -8.05 5.88
C VAL A 119 -4.84 -9.26 6.76
N ASP A 120 -3.56 -9.67 6.71
CA ASP A 120 -2.97 -10.72 7.56
C ASP A 120 -3.68 -12.09 7.44
N ILE A 121 -3.89 -12.55 6.20
CA ILE A 121 -4.70 -13.74 5.90
C ILE A 121 -4.20 -15.04 6.57
N ASP A 122 -2.91 -15.09 6.92
CA ASP A 122 -2.25 -16.24 7.52
C ASP A 122 -2.63 -16.47 8.99
N GLN A 123 -3.22 -15.49 9.68
CA GLN A 123 -3.76 -15.68 11.04
C GLN A 123 -5.12 -16.38 11.07
N TYR A 124 -5.78 -16.55 9.92
CA TYR A 124 -7.14 -17.07 9.82
C TYR A 124 -7.16 -18.48 9.23
N THR A 125 -8.13 -19.30 9.65
CA THR A 125 -8.42 -20.55 8.92
C THR A 125 -9.11 -20.24 7.59
N ILE A 126 -9.05 -21.15 6.63
CA ILE A 126 -9.75 -20.96 5.35
C ILE A 126 -11.26 -20.73 5.51
N ASN A 127 -11.87 -21.35 6.53
CA ASN A 127 -13.30 -21.17 6.80
C ASN A 127 -13.59 -19.77 7.36
N ASP A 128 -12.70 -19.23 8.19
CA ASP A 128 -12.81 -17.86 8.68
C ASP A 128 -12.65 -16.85 7.54
N LEU A 129 -11.67 -17.06 6.65
CA LEU A 129 -11.48 -16.22 5.46
C LEU A 129 -12.74 -16.20 4.57
N ILE A 130 -13.33 -17.37 4.31
CA ILE A 130 -14.59 -17.46 3.54
C ILE A 130 -15.73 -16.74 4.25
N LYS A 131 -15.88 -16.94 5.57
CA LYS A 131 -16.93 -16.32 6.37
C LYS A 131 -16.81 -14.79 6.35
N ILE A 132 -15.60 -14.26 6.58
CA ILE A 132 -15.35 -12.81 6.56
C ILE A 132 -15.56 -12.25 5.16
N SER A 133 -15.09 -12.94 4.12
CA SER A 133 -15.29 -12.52 2.73
C SER A 133 -16.78 -12.44 2.35
N ARG A 134 -17.62 -13.38 2.83
CA ARG A 134 -19.07 -13.30 2.65
C ARG A 134 -19.68 -12.09 3.36
N LEU A 135 -19.26 -11.79 4.59
CA LEU A 135 -19.74 -10.61 5.32
C LEU A 135 -19.36 -9.30 4.60
N ILE A 136 -18.14 -9.23 4.06
CA ILE A 136 -17.67 -8.09 3.26
C ILE A 136 -18.52 -7.96 1.97
N HIS A 137 -18.74 -9.07 1.25
CA HIS A 137 -19.61 -9.12 0.08
C HIS A 137 -21.03 -8.63 0.39
N ASP A 138 -21.66 -9.19 1.42
CA ASP A 138 -23.03 -8.85 1.82
C ASP A 138 -23.17 -7.39 2.29
N SER A 139 -22.05 -6.75 2.64
CA SER A 139 -21.99 -5.33 3.02
C SER A 139 -21.82 -4.40 1.82
N GLY A 140 -21.70 -4.94 0.61
CA GLY A 140 -21.69 -4.18 -0.65
C GLY A 140 -20.31 -3.90 -1.23
N ALA A 141 -19.29 -4.69 -0.90
CA ALA A 141 -17.99 -4.58 -1.56
C ALA A 141 -18.02 -5.15 -2.99
N ASP A 142 -17.47 -4.41 -3.95
CA ASP A 142 -17.32 -4.80 -5.36
C ASP A 142 -16.04 -5.59 -5.62
N ILE A 143 -15.02 -5.37 -4.77
CA ILE A 143 -13.73 -6.04 -4.82
C ILE A 143 -13.32 -6.43 -3.38
N ILE A 144 -12.87 -7.66 -3.20
CA ILE A 144 -12.24 -8.11 -1.94
C ILE A 144 -10.76 -8.34 -2.23
N GLN A 145 -9.90 -7.60 -1.54
CA GLN A 145 -8.46 -7.76 -1.62
C GLN A 145 -7.98 -8.78 -0.58
N ILE A 146 -7.16 -9.74 -0.99
CA ILE A 146 -6.64 -10.85 -0.19
C ILE A 146 -5.10 -10.74 -0.09
N PRO A 147 -4.57 -9.79 0.70
CA PRO A 147 -3.13 -9.55 0.78
C PRO A 147 -2.37 -10.67 1.53
N ASP A 148 -1.25 -11.12 0.98
CA ASP A 148 -0.20 -11.88 1.69
C ASP A 148 0.71 -10.88 2.42
N THR A 149 0.20 -10.28 3.50
CA THR A 149 0.82 -9.12 4.17
C THR A 149 2.25 -9.38 4.65
N LYS A 150 2.54 -10.61 5.09
CA LYS A 150 3.86 -11.01 5.58
C LYS A 150 4.81 -11.51 4.48
N GLY A 151 4.31 -11.76 3.26
CA GLY A 151 5.12 -12.26 2.15
C GLY A 151 5.69 -13.67 2.35
N ILE A 152 5.04 -14.48 3.21
CA ILE A 152 5.52 -15.81 3.62
C ILE A 152 4.65 -16.94 3.07
N THR A 153 3.50 -16.62 2.48
CA THR A 153 2.56 -17.66 2.05
C THR A 153 3.10 -18.37 0.81
N GLU A 154 3.26 -19.69 0.87
CA GLU A 154 3.72 -20.47 -0.27
C GLU A 154 2.74 -20.40 -1.46
N PRO A 155 3.22 -20.39 -2.71
CA PRO A 155 2.37 -20.22 -3.91
C PRO A 155 1.18 -21.17 -4.02
N ASN A 156 1.39 -22.47 -3.76
CA ASN A 156 0.31 -23.46 -3.82
C ASN A 156 -0.77 -23.21 -2.74
N LYS A 157 -0.35 -22.80 -1.55
CA LYS A 157 -1.24 -22.46 -0.45
C LYS A 157 -2.03 -21.20 -0.78
N TYR A 158 -1.36 -20.16 -1.30
CA TYR A 158 -2.00 -18.91 -1.69
C TYR A 158 -3.05 -19.12 -2.80
N GLY A 159 -2.69 -19.85 -3.86
CA GLY A 159 -3.63 -20.22 -4.92
C GLY A 159 -4.84 -21.00 -4.39
N THR A 160 -4.64 -21.91 -3.44
CA THR A 160 -5.73 -22.64 -2.78
C THR A 160 -6.66 -21.71 -2.00
N ILE A 161 -6.13 -20.73 -1.27
CA ILE A 161 -6.92 -19.72 -0.55
C ILE A 161 -7.82 -18.96 -1.54
N ILE A 162 -7.23 -18.43 -2.61
CA ILE A 162 -7.97 -17.67 -3.64
C ILE A 162 -9.07 -18.52 -4.27
N LYS A 163 -8.77 -19.75 -4.68
CA LYS A 163 -9.75 -20.68 -5.28
C LYS A 163 -10.93 -20.91 -4.35
N ARG A 164 -10.64 -21.15 -3.06
CA ARG A 164 -11.66 -21.45 -2.05
C ARG A 164 -12.56 -20.25 -1.78
N ILE A 165 -12.02 -19.03 -1.72
CA ILE A 165 -12.82 -17.81 -1.56
C ILE A 165 -13.66 -17.56 -2.82
N LYS A 166 -13.06 -17.67 -4.02
CA LYS A 166 -13.74 -17.41 -5.30
C LYS A 166 -14.93 -18.34 -5.55
N ASN A 167 -14.85 -19.58 -5.08
CA ASN A 167 -15.96 -20.53 -5.18
C ASN A 167 -17.15 -20.18 -4.29
N GLU A 168 -16.93 -19.40 -3.23
CA GLU A 168 -17.93 -19.14 -2.18
C GLU A 168 -18.46 -17.70 -2.21
N VAL A 169 -17.79 -16.80 -2.91
CA VAL A 169 -18.11 -15.38 -2.99
C VAL A 169 -18.06 -14.90 -4.44
N LYS A 170 -19.11 -14.19 -4.88
CA LYS A 170 -19.25 -13.72 -6.27
C LYS A 170 -18.51 -12.41 -6.56
N THR A 171 -18.04 -11.72 -5.53
CA THR A 171 -17.26 -10.48 -5.67
C THR A 171 -15.96 -10.70 -6.44
N SER A 172 -15.48 -9.65 -7.11
CA SER A 172 -14.15 -9.70 -7.73
C SER A 172 -13.08 -9.87 -6.64
N LEU A 173 -12.05 -10.66 -6.92
CA LEU A 173 -10.93 -10.82 -5.99
C LEU A 173 -9.71 -10.08 -6.51
N GLU A 174 -9.00 -9.44 -5.60
CA GLU A 174 -7.74 -8.78 -5.86
C GLU A 174 -6.65 -9.35 -4.97
N ILE A 175 -5.47 -9.59 -5.55
CA ILE A 175 -4.33 -10.16 -4.84
C ILE A 175 -3.25 -9.10 -4.67
N HIS A 176 -2.63 -9.10 -3.50
CA HIS A 176 -1.55 -8.20 -3.13
C HIS A 176 -0.49 -9.03 -2.42
N CYS A 177 0.67 -9.22 -3.05
CA CYS A 177 1.64 -10.21 -2.60
C CYS A 177 2.96 -9.54 -2.24
N HIS A 178 3.33 -9.57 -0.95
CA HIS A 178 4.66 -9.13 -0.52
C HIS A 178 5.75 -10.13 -0.93
N ASN A 179 7.00 -9.66 -0.93
CA ASN A 179 8.12 -10.33 -1.56
C ASN A 179 9.20 -10.84 -0.58
N ASP A 180 8.92 -10.94 0.72
CA ASP A 180 9.91 -11.28 1.76
C ASP A 180 10.72 -12.55 1.46
N TYR A 181 10.06 -13.57 0.92
CA TYR A 181 10.67 -14.84 0.48
C TYR A 181 10.88 -14.96 -1.03
N GLY A 182 10.69 -13.88 -1.79
CA GLY A 182 10.78 -13.90 -3.26
C GLY A 182 9.54 -14.50 -3.95
N TYR A 183 8.43 -14.66 -3.24
CA TYR A 183 7.23 -15.32 -3.76
C TYR A 183 6.23 -14.39 -4.45
N SER A 184 6.41 -13.07 -4.41
CA SER A 184 5.38 -12.11 -4.87
C SER A 184 4.85 -12.39 -6.30
N ILE A 185 5.74 -12.66 -7.26
CA ILE A 185 5.37 -12.99 -8.64
C ILE A 185 4.70 -14.37 -8.73
N ALA A 186 5.22 -15.36 -8.01
CA ALA A 186 4.67 -16.72 -8.01
C ALA A 186 3.26 -16.74 -7.39
N ASN A 187 3.06 -16.03 -6.27
CA ASN A 187 1.77 -15.86 -5.61
C ASN A 187 0.79 -15.09 -6.51
N ALA A 188 1.25 -14.03 -7.18
CA ALA A 188 0.44 -13.31 -8.16
C ALA A 188 -0.05 -14.24 -9.28
N ILE A 189 0.84 -15.04 -9.87
CA ILE A 189 0.49 -16.00 -10.92
C ILE A 189 -0.50 -17.06 -10.40
N GLU A 190 -0.24 -17.63 -9.23
CA GLU A 190 -1.12 -18.66 -8.65
C GLU A 190 -2.50 -18.08 -8.27
N GLY A 191 -2.56 -16.86 -7.73
CA GLY A 191 -3.83 -16.18 -7.47
C GLY A 191 -4.65 -15.96 -8.74
N LEU A 192 -4.03 -15.44 -9.81
CA LEU A 192 -4.71 -15.24 -11.10
C LEU A 192 -5.19 -16.55 -11.72
N LYS A 193 -4.38 -17.62 -11.69
CA LYS A 193 -4.80 -18.95 -12.18
C LYS A 193 -5.99 -19.52 -11.41
N ASN A 194 -6.10 -19.19 -10.13
CA ASN A 194 -7.14 -19.69 -9.23
C ASN A 194 -8.35 -18.76 -9.10
N GLY A 195 -8.45 -17.75 -9.96
CA GLY A 195 -9.67 -16.96 -10.14
C GLY A 195 -9.64 -15.55 -9.57
N ALA A 196 -8.47 -15.03 -9.19
CA ALA A 196 -8.32 -13.60 -8.92
C ALA A 196 -8.56 -12.78 -10.20
N ASP A 197 -9.24 -11.66 -10.06
CA ASP A 197 -9.59 -10.76 -11.16
C ASP A 197 -8.55 -9.64 -11.32
N TYR A 198 -7.92 -9.23 -10.21
CA TYR A 198 -6.92 -8.17 -10.18
C TYR A 198 -5.66 -8.59 -9.41
N VAL A 199 -4.54 -7.95 -9.73
CA VAL A 199 -3.26 -8.05 -9.00
C VAL A 199 -2.72 -6.64 -8.78
N ASP A 200 -2.40 -6.32 -7.53
CA ASP A 200 -1.64 -5.13 -7.20
C ASP A 200 -0.17 -5.35 -7.49
N ALA A 201 0.44 -4.34 -8.11
CA ALA A 201 1.85 -4.35 -8.44
C ALA A 201 2.39 -2.92 -8.45
N SER A 202 3.69 -2.78 -8.25
CA SER A 202 4.38 -1.50 -8.26
C SER A 202 5.62 -1.53 -9.14
N VAL A 203 6.06 -0.35 -9.58
CA VAL A 203 7.32 -0.19 -10.32
C VAL A 203 8.49 -0.70 -9.46
N PHE A 204 9.36 -1.55 -10.02
CA PHE A 204 10.41 -2.29 -9.31
C PHE A 204 9.92 -3.19 -8.17
N GLY A 205 8.61 -3.43 -8.06
CA GLY A 205 8.04 -4.10 -6.89
C GLY A 205 8.24 -3.31 -5.60
N LEU A 206 8.39 -1.99 -5.67
CA LEU A 206 8.53 -1.13 -4.48
C LEU A 206 7.37 -1.31 -3.50
N GLY A 207 7.69 -1.37 -2.21
CA GLY A 207 6.70 -1.47 -1.15
C GLY A 207 7.34 -1.55 0.22
N GLU A 208 6.53 -1.70 1.26
CA GLU A 208 7.02 -1.97 2.60
C GLU A 208 8.02 -3.14 2.59
N ARG A 209 9.07 -3.04 3.40
CA ARG A 209 10.18 -4.02 3.46
C ARG A 209 10.91 -4.12 2.11
N ASN A 210 10.93 -5.32 1.51
CA ASN A 210 11.45 -5.52 0.16
C ASN A 210 10.35 -5.52 -0.92
N GLY A 211 9.15 -5.06 -0.55
CA GLY A 211 8.08 -4.69 -1.45
C GLY A 211 7.17 -5.82 -1.90
N ILE A 212 6.58 -5.65 -3.08
CA ILE A 212 5.47 -6.43 -3.62
C ILE A 212 5.74 -6.94 -5.04
N THR A 213 4.72 -7.46 -5.71
CA THR A 213 4.76 -7.89 -7.11
C THR A 213 5.27 -6.76 -8.02
N ASP A 214 6.31 -7.05 -8.82
CA ASP A 214 6.83 -6.12 -9.82
C ASP A 214 5.88 -5.97 -11.02
N ILE A 215 5.52 -4.73 -11.34
CA ILE A 215 4.53 -4.41 -12.37
C ILE A 215 5.00 -4.76 -13.78
N ALA A 216 6.28 -4.59 -14.13
CA ALA A 216 6.78 -4.93 -15.46
C ALA A 216 6.82 -6.45 -15.67
N VAL A 217 7.24 -7.22 -14.66
CA VAL A 217 7.32 -8.68 -14.71
C VAL A 217 5.92 -9.27 -14.92
N ILE A 218 4.94 -8.87 -14.08
CA ILE A 218 3.57 -9.41 -14.21
C ILE A 218 2.89 -8.91 -15.48
N SER A 219 3.17 -7.67 -15.93
CA SER A 219 2.69 -7.16 -17.22
C SER A 219 3.21 -7.97 -18.40
N ASN A 220 4.51 -8.24 -18.43
CA ASN A 220 5.13 -9.01 -19.51
C ASN A 220 4.60 -10.46 -19.54
N TYR A 221 4.45 -11.08 -18.37
CA TYR A 221 3.82 -12.40 -18.25
C TYR A 221 2.40 -12.41 -18.84
N LEU A 222 1.55 -11.46 -18.46
CA LEU A 222 0.18 -11.38 -18.96
C LEU A 222 0.08 -11.00 -20.44
N ASN A 223 1.00 -10.18 -20.95
CA ASN A 223 1.12 -9.88 -22.38
C ASN A 223 1.43 -11.14 -23.18
N ASN A 224 2.39 -11.96 -22.73
CA ASN A 224 2.75 -13.21 -23.40
C ASN A 224 1.60 -14.23 -23.44
N LEU A 225 0.67 -14.15 -22.48
CA LEU A 225 -0.56 -14.94 -22.47
C LEU A 225 -1.71 -14.32 -23.28
N GLY A 226 -1.51 -13.15 -23.90
CA GLY A 226 -2.56 -12.40 -24.60
C GLY A 226 -3.67 -11.89 -23.69
N LYS A 227 -3.42 -11.76 -22.38
CA LYS A 227 -4.40 -11.32 -21.37
C LYS A 227 -4.43 -9.81 -21.16
N THR A 228 -3.40 -9.11 -21.63
CA THR A 228 -3.32 -7.65 -21.62
C THR A 228 -2.53 -7.16 -22.83
N SER A 229 -2.47 -5.85 -23.01
CA SER A 229 -1.80 -5.16 -24.11
C SER A 229 -0.97 -3.98 -23.58
N ILE A 230 -0.26 -4.20 -22.48
CA ILE A 230 0.55 -3.17 -21.82
C ILE A 230 1.77 -2.87 -22.66
N ASN A 231 2.07 -1.59 -22.85
CA ASN A 231 3.19 -1.14 -23.65
C ASN A 231 4.50 -1.26 -22.86
N MET A 232 5.29 -2.29 -23.19
CA MET A 232 6.55 -2.58 -22.50
C MET A 232 7.66 -1.55 -22.80
N GLU A 233 7.63 -0.85 -23.93
CA GLU A 233 8.59 0.23 -24.20
C GLU A 233 8.35 1.44 -23.30
N LYS A 234 7.08 1.84 -23.11
CA LYS A 234 6.73 2.87 -22.14
C LYS A 234 7.03 2.42 -20.71
N MET A 235 6.81 1.14 -20.39
CA MET A 235 7.19 0.57 -19.10
C MET A 235 8.70 0.68 -18.86
N LYS A 236 9.53 0.43 -19.87
CA LYS A 236 10.98 0.62 -19.79
C LYS A 236 11.35 2.07 -19.48
N THR A 237 10.73 3.05 -20.15
CA THR A 237 10.96 4.48 -19.84
C THR A 237 10.58 4.84 -18.41
N LEU A 238 9.45 4.31 -17.92
CA LEU A 238 9.02 4.46 -16.51
C LEU A 238 10.06 3.88 -15.54
N TYR A 239 10.59 2.69 -15.82
CA TYR A 239 11.61 2.06 -14.98
C TYR A 239 12.92 2.85 -14.97
N SER A 240 13.34 3.42 -16.11
CA SER A 240 14.50 4.32 -16.15
C SER A 240 14.29 5.56 -15.29
N PHE A 241 13.12 6.20 -15.41
CA PHE A 241 12.79 7.37 -14.58
C PHE A 241 12.76 7.04 -13.08
N MET A 242 12.13 5.92 -12.70
CA MET A 242 12.09 5.49 -11.30
C MET A 242 13.48 5.10 -10.77
N HIS A 243 14.33 4.48 -11.61
CA HIS A 243 15.71 4.16 -11.23
C HIS A 243 16.50 5.42 -10.88
N ASP A 244 16.40 6.47 -11.71
CA ASP A 244 17.12 7.72 -11.47
C ASP A 244 16.63 8.38 -10.18
N LEU A 245 15.32 8.36 -9.94
CA LEU A 245 14.70 8.87 -8.72
C LEU A 245 15.15 8.12 -7.46
N ILE A 246 15.17 6.78 -7.50
CA ILE A 246 15.67 5.94 -6.41
C ILE A 246 17.15 6.24 -6.17
N THR A 247 17.95 6.33 -7.23
CA THR A 247 19.39 6.57 -7.13
C THR A 247 19.69 7.92 -6.49
N GLU A 248 18.91 8.95 -6.83
CA GLU A 248 19.04 10.28 -6.24
C GLU A 248 18.68 10.30 -4.75
N LYS A 249 17.61 9.59 -4.36
CA LYS A 249 17.02 9.71 -3.01
C LYS A 249 17.56 8.70 -2.00
N ALA A 250 17.79 7.46 -2.43
CA ALA A 250 18.19 6.34 -1.59
C ALA A 250 19.55 5.75 -1.97
N GLY A 251 20.11 6.14 -3.12
CA GLY A 251 21.36 5.60 -3.64
C GLY A 251 21.22 4.21 -4.29
N GLN A 252 22.22 3.80 -5.08
CA GLN A 252 22.20 2.51 -5.78
C GLN A 252 22.17 1.30 -4.85
N GLN A 253 22.68 1.46 -3.62
CA GLN A 253 22.70 0.42 -2.59
C GLN A 253 21.28 -0.07 -2.24
N PHE A 254 20.25 0.76 -2.48
CA PHE A 254 18.84 0.42 -2.31
C PHE A 254 18.46 -0.94 -2.91
N PHE A 255 18.93 -1.25 -4.12
CA PHE A 255 18.57 -2.50 -4.80
C PHE A 255 19.17 -3.73 -4.13
N TYR A 256 20.38 -3.62 -3.59
CA TYR A 256 20.98 -4.69 -2.78
C TYR A 256 20.26 -4.82 -1.43
N ASP A 257 19.90 -3.69 -0.83
CA ASP A 257 19.21 -3.63 0.45
C ASP A 257 17.79 -4.23 0.41
N ASN A 258 17.20 -4.38 -0.79
CA ASN A 258 15.92 -5.04 -1.04
C ASN A 258 16.02 -6.54 -1.39
N ILE A 259 17.22 -7.15 -1.37
CA ILE A 259 17.33 -8.59 -1.66
C ILE A 259 16.53 -9.40 -0.62
N PRO A 260 15.66 -10.33 -1.03
CA PRO A 260 14.94 -11.20 -0.10
C PRO A 260 15.87 -11.90 0.90
N VAL A 261 15.41 -12.09 2.14
CA VAL A 261 16.13 -12.74 3.25
C VAL A 261 17.35 -11.98 3.79
N PHE A 262 18.20 -11.38 2.95
CA PHE A 262 19.47 -10.77 3.37
C PHE A 262 19.50 -9.24 3.32
N GLY A 263 18.62 -8.62 2.54
CA GLY A 263 18.56 -7.18 2.37
C GLY A 263 18.11 -6.51 3.67
N LYS A 264 18.80 -5.44 4.08
CA LYS A 264 18.49 -4.75 5.34
C LYS A 264 17.07 -4.17 5.39
N ASN A 265 16.50 -3.84 4.22
CA ASN A 265 15.18 -3.22 4.12
C ASN A 265 14.06 -4.15 4.61
N ILE A 266 14.28 -5.47 4.70
CA ILE A 266 13.31 -6.40 5.30
C ILE A 266 12.99 -6.08 6.77
N ASN A 267 13.87 -5.35 7.46
CA ASN A 267 13.73 -4.98 8.88
C ASN A 267 13.20 -3.55 9.10
N TYR A 268 12.80 -2.83 8.05
CA TYR A 268 12.31 -1.47 8.17
C TYR A 268 10.77 -1.43 8.22
N ASN A 269 10.25 -0.54 9.05
CA ASN A 269 8.84 -0.14 9.05
C ASN A 269 8.69 1.31 8.59
N THR A 270 7.77 1.55 7.65
CA THR A 270 7.51 2.88 7.08
C THR A 270 6.09 3.37 7.41
N ALA A 271 5.07 2.55 7.22
CA ALA A 271 3.71 2.92 7.58
C ALA A 271 3.45 2.78 9.09
N GLY A 272 2.81 3.79 9.69
CA GLY A 272 2.45 3.77 11.11
C GLY A 272 1.49 2.64 11.49
N THR A 273 0.67 2.18 10.55
CA THR A 273 -0.20 1.01 10.73
C THR A 273 0.59 -0.27 10.91
N HIS A 274 1.77 -0.40 10.30
CA HIS A 274 2.63 -1.58 10.43
C HIS A 274 3.45 -1.54 11.72
N ALA A 275 4.04 -0.39 12.05
CA ALA A 275 4.83 -0.22 13.27
C ALA A 275 4.05 -0.35 14.59
N SER A 276 2.71 -0.26 14.56
CA SER A 276 1.87 -0.39 15.76
C SER A 276 1.67 -1.84 16.22
N TYR A 277 2.08 -2.84 15.42
CA TYR A 277 1.87 -4.26 15.70
C TYR A 277 3.18 -5.04 15.66
N GLY A 278 3.99 -4.91 16.72
CA GLY A 278 5.33 -5.53 16.83
C GLY A 278 5.37 -7.07 16.83
N ASN A 279 4.22 -7.75 16.83
CA ASN A 279 4.14 -9.21 16.66
C ASN A 279 3.97 -9.64 15.19
N ILE A 280 3.57 -8.72 14.30
CA ILE A 280 3.32 -8.96 12.88
C ILE A 280 4.51 -8.47 12.04
N PHE A 281 5.09 -7.33 12.41
CA PHE A 281 6.27 -6.76 11.77
C PHE A 281 7.44 -6.78 12.78
N THR A 282 8.46 -7.58 12.48
CA THR A 282 9.64 -7.79 13.34
C THR A 282 10.72 -6.73 13.16
N GLY A 283 10.51 -5.79 12.23
CA GLY A 283 11.48 -4.75 11.92
C GLY A 283 11.77 -3.84 13.11
N THR A 284 13.05 -3.61 13.39
CA THR A 284 13.51 -2.71 14.46
C THR A 284 13.83 -1.31 13.97
N ASP A 285 13.99 -1.14 12.65
CA ASP A 285 14.38 0.11 12.01
C ASP A 285 13.15 0.85 11.45
N TYR A 286 13.29 2.16 11.29
CA TYR A 286 12.21 3.05 10.85
C TYR A 286 12.62 3.87 9.64
N SER A 287 11.74 3.96 8.65
CA SER A 287 11.84 4.93 7.57
C SER A 287 10.66 5.90 7.68
N VAL A 288 10.93 7.18 7.90
CA VAL A 288 9.88 8.12 8.32
C VAL A 288 9.53 9.07 7.18
N ASN A 289 8.25 9.08 6.80
CA ASN A 289 7.70 9.92 5.72
C ASN A 289 6.23 10.28 6.00
N VAL A 290 5.49 10.72 4.97
CA VAL A 290 4.06 11.09 5.06
C VAL A 290 3.15 10.02 5.70
N TYR A 291 3.51 8.74 5.63
CA TYR A 291 2.75 7.61 6.19
C TYR A 291 3.11 7.24 7.62
N THR A 292 4.02 7.98 8.23
CA THR A 292 4.35 7.78 9.63
C THR A 292 3.16 8.06 10.54
N GLY A 293 3.00 7.21 11.55
CA GLY A 293 1.96 7.30 12.57
C GLY A 293 2.48 7.74 13.94
N LYS A 294 1.54 8.17 14.79
CA LYS A 294 1.82 8.66 16.16
C LYS A 294 2.55 7.65 17.04
N ALA A 295 2.19 6.37 16.96
CA ALA A 295 2.82 5.31 17.73
C ALA A 295 4.30 5.11 17.35
N MET A 296 4.61 5.17 16.06
CA MET A 296 5.98 5.04 15.55
C MET A 296 6.88 6.16 16.07
N ILE A 297 6.47 7.44 15.93
CA ILE A 297 7.26 8.57 16.44
C ILE A 297 7.43 8.49 17.95
N ARG A 298 6.38 8.10 18.69
CA ARG A 298 6.48 7.94 20.15
C ARG A 298 7.51 6.87 20.54
N ASN A 299 7.58 5.75 19.81
CA ASN A 299 8.57 4.72 20.06
C ASN A 299 10.00 5.21 19.77
N ILE A 300 10.20 5.92 18.65
CA ILE A 300 11.51 6.52 18.29
C ILE A 300 11.98 7.47 19.40
N LEU A 301 11.10 8.34 19.91
CA LEU A 301 11.43 9.27 21.00
C LEU A 301 11.72 8.53 22.32
N ALA A 302 10.90 7.55 22.68
CA ALA A 302 11.04 6.81 23.92
C ALA A 302 12.36 6.02 24.01
N ILE A 303 12.79 5.37 22.91
CA ILE A 303 14.08 4.67 22.82
C ILE A 303 15.26 5.63 23.08
N ASN A 304 15.08 6.92 22.76
CA ASN A 304 16.09 7.97 22.93
C ASN A 304 15.86 8.83 24.18
N ASN A 305 15.07 8.35 25.14
CA ASN A 305 14.75 9.04 26.40
C ASN A 305 14.12 10.44 26.24
N LEU A 306 13.44 10.67 25.12
CA LEU A 306 12.65 11.88 24.88
C LEU A 306 11.16 11.59 25.08
N ASN A 307 10.44 12.54 25.66
CA ASN A 307 8.99 12.47 25.81
C ASN A 307 8.38 13.83 25.50
N LEU A 308 7.43 13.87 24.58
CA LEU A 308 6.70 15.07 24.19
C LEU A 308 5.27 15.01 24.68
N SER A 309 4.69 16.17 24.97
CA SER A 309 3.24 16.30 25.15
C SER A 309 2.50 15.85 23.89
N ASP A 310 1.24 15.44 24.01
CA ASP A 310 0.44 15.04 22.85
C ASP A 310 0.29 16.16 21.82
N GLU A 311 0.32 17.43 22.26
CA GLU A 311 0.29 18.61 21.40
C GLU A 311 1.59 18.75 20.60
N ASN A 312 2.75 18.71 21.28
CA ASN A 312 4.05 18.83 20.62
C ASN A 312 4.35 17.62 19.72
N LEU A 313 3.88 16.43 20.10
CA LEU A 313 3.97 15.24 19.26
C LEU A 313 3.18 15.40 17.97
N ASN A 314 1.97 15.98 18.01
CA ASN A 314 1.18 16.24 16.81
C ASN A 314 1.86 17.30 15.92
N LEU A 315 2.45 18.35 16.51
CA LEU A 315 3.22 19.36 15.77
C LEU A 315 4.45 18.75 15.09
N LEU A 316 5.21 17.89 15.80
CA LEU A 316 6.35 17.18 15.25
C LEU A 316 5.94 16.31 14.06
N ILE A 317 4.88 15.50 14.22
CA ILE A 317 4.37 14.65 13.14
C ILE A 317 3.98 15.50 11.93
N LYS A 318 3.30 16.63 12.13
CA LYS A 318 2.95 17.54 11.03
C LYS A 318 4.22 18.02 10.30
N LYS A 319 5.21 18.52 11.05
CA LYS A 319 6.48 19.02 10.48
C LYS A 319 7.23 17.97 9.67
N ILE A 320 7.23 16.72 10.14
CA ILE A 320 7.82 15.57 9.44
C ILE A 320 7.11 15.32 8.10
N LYS A 321 5.77 15.31 8.12
CA LYS A 321 4.96 15.05 6.92
C LYS A 321 5.07 16.19 5.90
N ASP A 322 5.01 17.43 6.36
CA ASP A 322 5.22 18.64 5.53
C ASP A 322 6.57 18.52 4.79
N LEU A 323 7.67 18.33 5.55
CA LEU A 323 9.04 18.24 4.99
C LEU A 323 9.18 17.09 3.97
N SER A 324 8.62 15.92 4.29
CA SER A 324 8.67 14.76 3.41
C SER A 324 7.88 14.99 2.12
N SER A 325 6.72 15.65 2.20
CA SER A 325 5.89 15.95 1.03
C SER A 325 6.51 17.02 0.12
N ASP A 326 7.20 18.00 0.71
CA ASP A 326 7.80 19.13 0.00
C ASP A 326 9.11 18.75 -0.68
N THR A 327 9.97 18.01 0.02
CA THR A 327 11.31 17.65 -0.46
C THR A 327 11.37 16.27 -1.10
N GLY A 328 10.38 15.41 -0.80
CA GLY A 328 10.43 14.01 -1.19
C GLY A 328 11.56 13.24 -0.50
N MET A 329 12.02 13.70 0.66
CA MET A 329 13.00 12.99 1.48
C MET A 329 12.34 12.22 2.62
N VAL A 330 13.01 11.16 3.06
CA VAL A 330 12.71 10.47 4.32
C VAL A 330 13.56 11.06 5.44
N LEU A 331 13.08 10.97 6.68
CA LEU A 331 13.82 11.42 7.85
C LEU A 331 14.41 10.22 8.61
N SER A 332 15.65 10.39 9.06
CA SER A 332 16.32 9.50 10.00
C SER A 332 15.85 9.72 11.45
N ALA A 333 16.10 8.74 12.31
CA ALA A 333 15.84 8.88 13.75
C ALA A 333 16.59 10.08 14.36
N GLU A 334 17.82 10.34 13.94
CA GLU A 334 18.63 11.48 14.40
C GLU A 334 17.99 12.84 14.03
N GLU A 335 17.48 12.97 12.81
CA GLU A 335 16.77 14.18 12.37
C GLU A 335 15.47 14.38 13.15
N ILE A 336 14.73 13.30 13.43
CA ILE A 336 13.51 13.36 14.24
C ILE A 336 13.82 13.82 15.67
N ILE A 337 14.89 13.30 16.27
CA ILE A 337 15.36 13.69 17.61
C ILE A 337 15.72 15.18 17.64
N LYS A 338 16.44 15.66 16.60
CA LYS A 338 16.80 17.07 16.47
C LYS A 338 15.55 17.96 16.37
N LEU A 339 14.58 17.57 15.53
CA LEU A 339 13.32 18.29 15.37
C LEU A 339 12.47 18.28 16.66
N ALA A 340 12.54 17.20 17.44
CA ALA A 340 11.86 17.09 18.73
C ALA A 340 12.49 18.00 19.79
N GLY A 341 13.82 18.16 19.77
CA GLY A 341 14.55 19.06 20.67
C GLY A 341 14.12 20.53 20.53
N ASP A 342 13.75 20.95 19.31
CA ASP A 342 13.24 22.31 19.04
C ASP A 342 11.82 22.56 19.62
N LEU A 343 11.12 21.51 20.03
CA LEU A 343 9.72 21.53 20.51
C LEU A 343 9.59 21.19 22.00
N ASN A 344 10.71 21.00 22.70
CA ASN A 344 10.76 20.54 24.09
C ASN A 344 10.81 21.69 25.09
#